data_AF-E1Z8G9-F1
#
_entry.id   AF-E1Z8G9-F1
#
_cell.length_a   1.000
_cell.length_b   1.000
_cell.length_c   1.000
_cell.angle_alpha   90.00
_cell.angle_beta   90.00
_cell.angle_gamma   90.00
#
_symmetry.space_group_name_H-M   'P 1'
#
loop_
_entity.id
_entity.type
_entity.pdbx_description
1 polymer ?
#
loop_
_entity_poly.entity_id
_entity_poly.type
_entity_poly.pdbx_seq_one_letter_code
_entity_poly.pdbx_strand_id
1 'polypeptide(L)' 'AWQEGGHFYIQMDYCEGGSLAQRAHSCMSDEQLWAAACQSARGLRFLHSHGVLHLDVKPENIYLAAGTWRIGDFGLA' A
#
# COMPACT_ATOMS: atom_id res chain seq x y z
N ALA A 1 -16.77 6.81 0.60
CA ALA A 1 -16.83 6.76 2.07
C ALA A 1 -18.23 7.15 2.51
N TRP A 2 -18.72 6.63 3.62
CA TRP A 2 -20.01 7.03 4.22
C TRP A 2 -19.91 7.02 5.74
N GLN A 3 -20.95 7.55 6.39
CA GLN A 3 -21.05 7.61 7.84
C GLN A 3 -22.35 6.97 8.28
N GLU A 4 -22.30 6.04 9.22
CA GLU A 4 -23.47 5.31 9.72
C GLU A 4 -23.25 4.91 11.18
N GLY A 5 -24.26 5.14 12.04
CA GLY A 5 -24.19 4.74 13.45
C GLY A 5 -22.99 5.32 14.22
N GLY A 6 -22.53 6.52 13.88
CA GLY A 6 -21.35 7.16 14.51
C GLY A 6 -19.99 6.65 14.01
N HIS A 7 -19.96 5.79 12.99
CA HIS A 7 -18.74 5.25 12.40
C HIS A 7 -18.51 5.78 10.99
N PHE A 8 -17.25 5.93 10.60
CA PHE A 8 -16.85 6.23 9.23
C PHE A 8 -16.44 4.95 8.51
N TYR A 9 -16.88 4.82 7.26
CA TYR A 9 -16.59 3.69 6.41
C TYR A 9 -15.96 4.16 5.10
N ILE A 10 -14.89 3.49 4.69
CA ILE A 10 -14.22 3.75 3.40
C ILE A 10 -14.25 2.45 2.61
N GLN A 11 -14.92 2.46 1.46
CA GLN A 11 -14.86 1.36 0.50
C GLN A 11 -13.64 1.56 -0.39
N MET A 12 -12.82 0.51 -0.51
CA MET A 12 -11.61 0.47 -1.31
C MET A 12 -11.52 -0.88 -2.02
N ASP A 13 -10.63 -0.97 -3.02
CA ASP A 13 -10.30 -2.25 -3.64
C ASP A 13 -9.71 -3.22 -2.62
N TYR A 14 -10.13 -4.50 -2.71
CA TYR A 14 -9.51 -5.57 -1.93
C TYR A 14 -8.19 -6.01 -2.60
N CYS A 15 -7.11 -6.04 -1.83
CA CYS A 15 -5.80 -6.50 -2.28
C CYS A 15 -5.58 -7.96 -1.87
N GLU A 16 -5.82 -8.89 -2.79
CA GLU A 16 -5.83 -10.33 -2.53
C GLU A 16 -4.45 -10.91 -2.17
N GLY A 17 -3.37 -10.22 -2.53
CA GLY A 17 -2.00 -10.63 -2.24
C GLY A 17 -1.49 -10.24 -0.85
N GLY A 18 -2.32 -9.58 -0.03
CA GLY A 18 -1.96 -9.14 1.32
C GLY A 18 -0.89 -8.04 1.33
N SER A 19 -0.34 -7.76 2.52
CA SER A 19 0.71 -6.75 2.70
C SER A 19 2.12 -7.30 2.44
N LEU A 20 3.07 -6.42 2.16
CA LEU A 20 4.48 -6.77 2.01
C LEU A 20 5.03 -7.34 3.32
N ALA A 21 4.58 -6.86 4.49
CA ALA A 21 4.93 -7.43 5.78
C ALA A 21 4.54 -8.93 5.87
N GLN A 22 3.29 -9.25 5.51
CA GLN A 22 2.81 -10.64 5.52
C GLN A 22 3.59 -11.51 4.53
N ARG A 23 3.90 -10.98 3.34
CA ARG A 23 4.65 -11.71 2.31
C ARG A 23 6.12 -11.86 2.65
N ALA A 24 6.74 -10.91 3.33
CA ALA A 24 8.14 -11.01 3.77
C ALA A 24 8.37 -12.12 4.79
N HIS A 25 7.34 -12.53 5.54
CA HIS A 25 7.38 -13.72 6.39
C HIS A 25 7.33 -15.04 5.60
N SER A 26 6.95 -14.99 4.32
CA SER A 26 7.07 -16.09 3.37
C SER A 26 8.30 -15.91 2.48
N CYS A 27 8.85 -16.98 1.90
CA CYS A 27 9.98 -16.85 0.98
C CYS A 27 9.59 -16.00 -0.24
N MET A 28 10.13 -14.78 -0.32
CA MET A 28 10.09 -13.93 -1.52
C MET A 28 11.39 -14.08 -2.29
N SER A 29 11.31 -14.12 -3.62
CA SER A 29 12.52 -14.01 -4.45
C SER A 29 13.02 -12.57 -4.49
N ASP A 30 14.31 -12.38 -4.79
CA ASP A 30 14.91 -11.06 -4.97
C ASP A 30 14.17 -10.24 -6.04
N GLU A 31 13.69 -10.89 -7.10
CA GLU A 31 12.90 -10.27 -8.15
C GLU A 31 11.59 -9.69 -7.61
N GLN A 32 10.88 -10.44 -6.75
CA GLN A 32 9.64 -9.97 -6.13
C GLN A 32 9.88 -8.82 -5.17
N LEU A 33 10.97 -8.86 -4.41
CA LEU A 33 11.37 -7.79 -3.50
C LEU A 33 11.71 -6.52 -4.29
N TRP A 34 12.46 -6.66 -5.38
CA TRP A 34 12.81 -5.53 -6.24
C TRP A 34 11.59 -4.93 -6.94
N ALA A 35 10.65 -5.76 -7.38
CA ALA A 35 9.37 -5.30 -7.91
C ALA A 35 8.58 -4.50 -6.87
N ALA A 36 8.51 -4.96 -5.61
CA ALA A 36 7.86 -4.25 -4.51
C ALA A 36 8.51 -2.87 -4.26
N ALA A 37 9.83 -2.82 -4.13
CA ALA A 37 10.57 -1.58 -3.91
C ALA A 37 10.38 -0.58 -5.06
N CYS A 38 10.55 -1.02 -6.31
CA CYS A 38 10.43 -0.16 -7.48
C CYS A 38 9.01 0.40 -7.65
N GLN A 39 7.98 -0.43 -7.46
CA GLN A 39 6.59 0.01 -7.61
C GLN A 39 6.18 0.94 -6.47
N SER A 40 6.60 0.65 -5.23
CA SER A 40 6.38 1.53 -4.08
C SER A 40 7.03 2.90 -4.29
N ALA A 41 8.28 2.95 -4.78
CA ALA A 41 8.96 4.20 -5.09
C ALA A 41 8.23 5.01 -6.20
N ARG A 42 7.68 4.33 -7.21
CA ARG A 42 6.87 4.99 -8.25
C ARG A 42 5.57 5.57 -7.67
N GLY A 43 4.90 4.84 -6.80
CA GLY A 43 3.71 5.33 -6.08
C GLY A 43 4.03 6.54 -5.20
N LEU A 44 5.12 6.50 -4.44
CA LEU A 44 5.56 7.62 -3.60
C LEU A 44 5.90 8.85 -4.45
N ARG A 45 6.59 8.66 -5.58
CA ARG A 45 6.86 9.75 -6.52
C ARG A 45 5.57 10.39 -7.02
N PHE A 46 4.54 9.58 -7.32
CA PHE A 46 3.23 10.08 -7.70
C PHE A 46 2.57 10.88 -6.56
N LEU A 47 2.63 10.41 -5.31
CA LEU A 47 2.11 11.17 -4.17
C LEU A 47 2.84 12.51 -3.99
N HIS A 48 4.17 12.47 -4.02
CA HIS A 48 5.01 13.65 -3.87
C HIS A 48 4.79 14.67 -4.99
N SER A 49 4.54 14.22 -6.23
CA SER A 49 4.23 15.15 -7.33
C SER A 49 2.88 15.86 -7.15
N HIS A 50 2.02 15.37 -6.26
CA HIS A 50 0.75 15.99 -5.88
C HIS A 50 0.82 16.71 -4.52
N GLY A 51 2.02 16.90 -3.96
CA GLY A 51 2.21 17.57 -2.68
C GLY A 51 1.77 16.76 -1.46
N VAL A 52 1.54 15.45 -1.61
CA VAL A 52 1.14 14.55 -0.53
C VAL A 52 2.37 13.83 0.01
N LEU A 53 2.58 13.91 1.32
CA LEU A 53 3.55 13.09 2.04
C LEU A 53 2.80 11.95 2.73
N HIS A 54 3.18 10.70 2.48
CA HIS A 54 2.49 9.57 3.11
C HIS A 54 2.70 9.48 4.63
N LEU A 55 3.89 9.89 5.10
CA LEU A 55 4.33 9.92 6.50
C LEU A 55 4.38 8.58 7.27
N ASP A 56 3.77 7.52 6.75
CA ASP A 56 3.78 6.16 7.36
C ASP A 56 4.16 5.06 6.35
N VAL A 57 5.31 5.23 5.67
CA VAL A 57 5.78 4.23 4.70
C VAL A 57 6.45 3.07 5.42
N LYS A 58 5.81 1.90 5.37
CA LYS A 58 6.30 0.64 5.97
C LYS A 58 5.69 -0.58 5.24
N PRO A 59 6.27 -1.79 5.38
CA PRO A 59 5.79 -2.98 4.66
C PRO A 59 4.31 -3.34 4.92
N GLU A 60 3.75 -2.96 6.07
CA GLU A 60 2.35 -3.18 6.42
C GLU A 60 1.39 -2.38 5.51
N ASN A 61 1.85 -1.24 4.99
CA ASN A 61 1.07 -0.28 4.20
C ASN A 61 1.32 -0.43 2.69
N ILE A 62 2.07 -1.45 2.27
CA ILE A 62 2.31 -1.78 0.86
C ILE A 62 1.60 -3.09 0.54
N TYR A 63 0.64 -3.08 -0.36
CA TYR A 63 -0.26 -4.22 -0.64
C TYR A 63 -0.11 -4.73 -2.06
N LEU A 64 -0.28 -6.04 -2.26
CA LEU A 64 -0.24 -6.67 -3.58
C LEU A 64 -1.66 -6.93 -4.10
N ALA A 65 -1.97 -6.41 -5.29
CA ALA A 65 -3.23 -6.66 -5.99
C ALA A 65 -2.99 -6.79 -7.49
N ALA A 66 -3.50 -7.87 -8.09
CA ALA A 66 -3.35 -8.19 -9.51
C ALA A 66 -1.89 -8.05 -10.01
N GLY A 67 -0.92 -8.55 -9.22
CA GLY A 67 0.51 -8.48 -9.54
C GLY A 67 1.17 -7.11 -9.39
N THR A 68 0.44 -6.11 -8.87
CA THR A 68 0.93 -4.75 -8.65
C THR A 68 0.96 -4.40 -7.17
N TRP A 69 2.07 -3.85 -6.70
CA TRP A 69 2.24 -3.29 -5.38
C TRP A 69 1.69 -1.87 -5.31
N ARG A 70 0.81 -1.64 -4.34
CA ARG A 70 0.07 -0.39 -4.14
C ARG A 70 0.35 0.14 -2.74
N ILE A 71 0.39 1.46 -2.61
CA ILE A 71 0.50 2.13 -1.31
C ILE A 71 -0.91 2.28 -0.75
N GLY A 72 -1.10 1.91 0.53
CA GLY A 72 -2.35 2.08 1.26
C GLY A 72 -2.11 2.72 2.63
N ASP A 73 -3.20 2.90 3.38
CA ASP A 73 -3.23 3.59 4.69
C ASP A 73 -2.70 5.03 4.67
N PHE A 74 -3.58 5.93 4.22
CA PHE A 74 -3.34 7.36 4.15
C PHE A 74 -3.78 8.10 5.44
N GLY A 75 -3.84 7.42 6.59
CA GLY A 75 -4.37 8.00 7.83
C GLY A 75 -3.58 9.20 8.36
N LEU A 76 -2.30 9.35 7.99
CA LEU A 76 -1.43 10.46 8.38
C LEU A 76 -1.12 11.44 7.24
N ALA A 77 -1.59 11.15 6.02
CA ALA A 77 -1.26 11.91 4.82
C ALA A 77 -2.13 13.16 4.63
#